data_AF-A0A936UI91-F1
#
_entry.id   AF-A0A936UI91-F1
#
_cell.length_a   1.000
_cell.length_b   1.000
_cell.length_c   1.000
_cell.angle_alpha   90.00
_cell.angle_beta   90.00
_cell.angle_gamma   90.00
#
_symmetry.space_group_name_H-M   'P 1'
#
loop_
_entity.id
_entity.type
_entity.pdbx_description
1 polymer ?
#
loop_
_entity_poly.entity_id
_entity_poly.type
_entity_poly.pdbx_seq_one_letter_code
_entity_poly.pdbx_strand_id
1 'polypeptide(L)' 'MNNPTIIDFSWNKVLNAVRYQIQVATDSLFTDIFYNDPYVFDTAITLGGFNYATKYFWKVIVILC' A
#
# COMPACT_ATOMS: atom_id res chain seq x y z
N MET A 1 23.36 -7.32 0.44
CA MET A 1 23.09 -6.12 -0.36
C MET A 1 21.60 -5.82 -0.26
N ASN A 2 21.17 -5.04 0.73
CA ASN A 2 19.80 -4.56 0.84
C ASN A 2 19.73 -3.26 0.05
N ASN A 3 19.54 -3.35 -1.27
CA ASN A 3 19.32 -2.16 -2.08
C ASN A 3 17.84 -1.82 -1.97
N PRO A 4 17.44 -0.71 -1.32
CA PRO A 4 16.04 -0.39 -1.15
C PRO A 4 15.46 -0.02 -2.51
N THR A 5 14.67 -0.91 -3.10
CA THR A 5 13.75 -0.49 -4.16
C THR A 5 12.62 0.26 -3.48
N ILE A 6 12.42 1.49 -3.93
CA ILE A 6 11.41 2.43 -3.43
C ILE A 6 10.33 2.50 -4.50
N ILE A 7 9.07 2.38 -4.08
CA ILE A 7 7.90 2.42 -4.96
C ILE A 7 6.94 3.46 -4.40
N ASP A 8 6.50 4.37 -5.27
CA ASP A 8 5.47 5.35 -4.98
C ASP A 8 4.10 4.77 -5.36
N PHE A 9 3.21 4.73 -4.37
CA PHE A 9 1.81 4.35 -4.56
C PHE A 9 0.96 5.62 -4.50
N SER A 10 0.09 5.80 -5.47
CA SER A 10 -0.90 6.87 -5.46
C SER A 10 -2.25 6.37 -5.95
N TRP A 11 -3.32 6.94 -5.40
CA TRP A 11 -4.70 6.59 -5.74
C TRP A 11 -5.56 7.84 -5.84
N ASN A 12 -6.75 7.68 -6.42
CA ASN A 12 -7.68 8.78 -6.54
C ASN A 12 -8.32 9.11 -5.18
N LYS A 13 -8.44 10.41 -4.89
CA LYS A 13 -9.20 10.88 -3.74
C LYS A 13 -10.67 10.49 -3.88
N VAL A 14 -11.23 9.91 -2.82
CA VAL A 14 -12.66 9.60 -2.73
C VAL A 14 -13.36 10.66 -1.88
N LEU A 15 -14.50 11.15 -2.38
CA LEU A 15 -15.32 12.14 -1.66
C LEU A 15 -15.78 11.55 -0.32
N ASN A 16 -15.71 12.34 0.75
CA ASN A 16 -16.05 11.95 2.12
C ASN A 16 -15.16 10.84 2.74
N ALA A 17 -14.03 10.49 2.11
CA ALA A 17 -13.04 9.65 2.75
C ALA A 17 -12.42 10.35 3.96
N VAL A 18 -12.53 9.71 5.13
CA VAL A 18 -11.90 10.16 6.38
C VAL A 18 -10.43 9.77 6.38
N ARG A 19 -10.14 8.55 5.90
CA ARG A 19 -8.81 7.99 5.74
C ARG A 19 -8.84 6.80 4.79
N TYR A 20 -7.65 6.34 4.45
CA TYR A 20 -7.42 5.15 3.65
C TYR A 20 -6.64 4.13 4.47
N GLN A 21 -6.86 2.87 4.12
CA GLN A 21 -5.99 1.77 4.53
C GLN A 21 -5.31 1.22 3.29
N ILE A 22 -3.99 1.18 3.28
CA ILE A 22 -3.21 0.51 2.23
C ILE A 22 -2.72 -0.84 2.74
N GLN A 23 -2.87 -1.87 1.91
CA GLN A 23 -2.31 -3.19 2.14
C GLN A 23 -1.49 -3.59 0.93
N VAL A 24 -0.27 -4.08 1.17
CA VAL A 24 0.63 -4.67 0.18
C VAL A 24 0.97 -6.07 0.64
N ALA A 25 0.86 -7.05 -0.25
CA ALA A 25 1.07 -8.46 0.00
C ALA A 25 1.95 -9.07 -1.09
N THR A 26 2.60 -10.19 -0.79
CA THR A 26 3.36 -10.99 -1.77
C THR A 26 2.44 -11.97 -2.53
N ASP A 27 1.23 -12.18 -2.03
CA ASP A 27 0.22 -13.07 -2.60
C ASP A 27 -1.09 -12.32 -2.95
N SER A 28 -1.85 -12.87 -3.90
CA SER A 28 -3.11 -12.27 -4.36
C SER A 28 -4.25 -12.39 -3.35
N LEU A 29 -4.14 -13.29 -2.37
CA LEU A 29 -5.17 -13.51 -1.35
C LEU A 29 -4.97 -12.59 -0.13
N PHE A 30 -3.89 -11.79 -0.11
CA PHE A 30 -3.53 -10.91 1.01
C PHE A 30 -3.37 -11.70 2.32
N THR A 31 -2.72 -12.87 2.25
CA THR A 31 -2.42 -13.73 3.41
C THR A 31 -1.02 -13.49 3.96
N ASP A 32 -0.06 -13.17 3.09
CA ASP A 32 1.30 -12.77 3.42
C ASP A 32 1.45 -11.25 3.19
N ILE A 33 1.12 -10.50 4.24
CA ILE A 33 1.13 -9.04 4.25
C ILE A 33 2.57 -8.53 4.41
N PHE A 34 3.06 -7.86 3.37
CA PHE A 34 4.33 -7.14 3.39
C PHE A 34 4.20 -5.77 4.09
N TYR A 35 3.10 -5.06 3.86
CA TYR A 35 2.85 -3.75 4.45
C TYR A 35 1.34 -3.54 4.69
N ASN A 36 0.97 -2.95 5.82
CA ASN A 36 -0.41 -2.62 6.16
C ASN A 36 -0.47 -1.39 7.05
N ASP A 37 -0.98 -0.28 6.52
CA ASP A 37 -1.23 0.95 7.27
C ASP A 37 -2.71 1.33 7.17
N PRO A 38 -3.47 1.29 8.28
CA PRO A 38 -4.88 1.66 8.31
C PRO A 38 -5.16 3.16 8.53
N TYR A 39 -4.13 4.01 8.63
CA TYR A 39 -4.24 5.43 8.97
C TYR A 39 -3.56 6.35 7.96
N VAL A 40 -3.81 6.14 6.66
CA VAL A 40 -3.30 7.02 5.61
C VAL A 40 -4.30 8.14 5.33
N PHE A 41 -3.92 9.39 5.60
CA PHE A 41 -4.77 10.57 5.40
C PHE A 41 -4.56 11.24 4.04
N ASP A 42 -3.45 10.92 3.37
CA ASP A 42 -3.14 11.38 2.01
C ASP A 42 -3.61 10.35 0.97
N THR A 43 -3.43 10.67 -0.31
CA THR A 43 -3.72 9.80 -1.45
C THR A 43 -2.46 9.24 -2.11
N ALA A 44 -1.31 9.40 -1.45
CA ALA A 44 -0.04 8.86 -1.89
C ALA A 44 0.80 8.38 -0.70
N ILE A 45 1.63 7.37 -0.94
CA ILE A 45 2.60 6.86 0.02
C ILE A 45 3.81 6.27 -0.71
N THR A 46 5.00 6.56 -0.19
CA THR A 46 6.26 6.01 -0.69
C THR A 46 6.69 4.89 0.24
N LEU A 47 6.86 3.68 -0.31
CA LEU A 47 7.28 2.50 0.44
C LEU A 47 8.63 2.00 -0.08
N GLY A 48 9.47 1.49 0.82
CA GLY A 48 10.76 0.90 0.50
C GLY A 48 10.88 -0.54 0.96
N GLY A 49 11.98 -1.19 0.59
CA GLY A 49 12.30 -2.55 1.05
C GLY A 49 11.70 -3.65 0.18
N PHE A 50 11.30 -3.35 -1.05
CA PHE A 50 10.84 -4.37 -1.98
C PHE A 50 12.01 -5.23 -2.48
N ASN A 51 11.73 -6.51 -2.71
CA ASN A 51 12.69 -7.44 -3.30
C ASN A 51 12.62 -7.39 -4.82
N TYR A 52 13.79 -7.46 -5.47
CA TYR A 52 13.88 -7.55 -6.92
C TYR A 52 13.19 -8.82 -7.45
N ALA A 53 12.65 -8.72 -8.66
CA ALA A 53 11.97 -9.82 -9.36
C ALA A 53 10.84 -10.50 -8.54
N THR A 54 10.31 -9.81 -7.53
CA THR A 54 9.23 -10.30 -6.68
C THR A 54 7.92 -9.60 -7.06
N LYS A 55 6.84 -10.37 -7.19
CA LYS A 55 5.52 -9.83 -7.48
C LYS A 55 4.86 -9.41 -6.18
N TYR A 56 4.33 -8.19 -6.17
CA TYR A 56 3.54 -7.66 -5.07
C TYR A 56 2.13 -7.31 -5.54
N PHE A 57 1.16 -7.50 -4.66
CA PHE A 57 -0.23 -7.13 -4.83
C PHE A 57 -0.56 -6.04 -3.83
N TRP A 58 -1.28 -5.01 -4.25
CA TRP A 58 -1.66 -3.93 -3.36
C TRP A 58 -3.15 -3.61 -3.53
N LYS A 59 -3.76 -3.15 -2.44
CA LYS A 59 -5.12 -2.62 -2.45
C LYS A 59 -5.23 -1.45 -1.49
N VAL A 60 -6.17 -0.56 -1.79
CA VAL A 60 -6.54 0.56 -0.93
C VAL A 60 -8.00 0.39 -0.55
N ILE A 61 -8.27 0.49 0.75
CA ILE A 61 -9.60 0.46 1.33
C ILE A 61 -9.92 1.87 1.78
N VAL A 62 -11.09 2.38 1.38
CA VAL A 62 -11.58 3.69 1.77
C VAL A 62 -12.38 3.57 3.05
N ILE A 63 -12.11 4.44 4.01
CA ILE A 63 -12.86 4.50 5.27
C ILE A 63 -13.65 5.80 5.26
N LEU A 64 -14.98 5.66 5.22
CA LEU A 64 -15.94 6.76 5.25
C LEU A 64 -16.41 6.99 6.70
N CYS A 65 -16.92 8.19 6.96
CA CYS A 65 -17.64 8.53 8.20
C CYS A 65 -19.07 8.00 8.15
#